data_AF-A0A151L228-F1
#
_entry.id   AF-A0A151L228-F1
#
_cell.length_a   1.000
_cell.length_b   1.000
_cell.length_c   1.000
_cell.angle_alpha   90.00
_cell.angle_beta   90.00
_cell.angle_gamma   90.00
#
_symmetry.space_group_name_H-M   'P 1'
#
loop_
_entity.id
_entity.type
_entity.pdbx_description
1 polymer ?
#
loop_
_entity_poly.entity_id
_entity_poly.type
_entity_poly.pdbx_seq_one_letter_code
_entity_poly.pdbx_strand_id
1 'polypeptide(L)'
;RMKQKRQKSKEQRDKKTQEIIDKDKMDKSLAEKIEKGCLKCGCGLGGGVLPVWGLVGGLWYATWSQYVTQKALQAGIEKGIATVVTQLKEVANEFVSIKIDILKMINAETYRSAQSLTTSIYEATQKACAGNISQTAPICVRTGLRGTPFWYSEKVLDATREGISVAKSAEKAAITAENAKSTYLFSAIGYSVLAILIIVLVMIIIYLVLRYRRKKKMNKKAQYTKLLNQ
;
A
#
# COMPACT_ATOMS: atom_id res chain seq x y z
N ARG A 1 33.87 -25.42 -78.73
CA ARG A 1 32.55 -24.90 -78.27
C ARG A 1 32.09 -25.43 -76.89
N MET A 2 32.25 -26.72 -76.56
CA MET A 2 31.80 -27.30 -75.27
C MET A 2 32.54 -26.79 -74.01
N LYS A 3 33.86 -26.54 -74.08
CA LYS A 3 34.66 -26.06 -72.94
C LYS A 3 34.23 -24.68 -72.44
N GLN A 4 34.00 -23.71 -73.34
CA GLN A 4 33.52 -22.37 -72.97
C GLN A 4 32.12 -22.38 -72.33
N LYS A 5 31.22 -23.26 -72.78
CA LYS A 5 29.89 -23.42 -72.15
C LYS A 5 30.01 -23.96 -70.72
N ARG A 6 30.90 -24.93 -70.47
CA ARG A 6 31.17 -25.45 -69.11
C ARG A 6 31.78 -24.39 -68.19
N GLN A 7 32.65 -23.52 -68.72
CA GLN A 7 33.28 -22.44 -67.96
C GLN A 7 32.26 -21.36 -67.55
N LYS A 8 31.39 -20.94 -68.48
CA LYS A 8 30.28 -20.01 -68.18
C LYS A 8 29.30 -20.54 -67.12
N SER A 9 28.98 -21.83 -67.13
CA SER A 9 28.14 -22.43 -66.08
C SER A 9 28.84 -22.59 -64.72
N LYS A 10 30.18 -22.61 -64.67
CA LYS A 10 30.93 -22.55 -63.39
C LYS A 10 30.85 -21.14 -62.81
N GLU A 11 31.20 -20.12 -63.60
CA GLU A 11 31.10 -18.71 -63.17
C GLU A 11 29.69 -18.31 -62.72
N GLN A 12 28.64 -18.76 -63.43
CA GLN A 12 27.26 -18.49 -63.02
C GLN A 12 26.90 -19.14 -61.68
N ARG A 13 27.42 -20.33 -61.37
CA ARG A 13 27.17 -20.99 -60.09
C ARG A 13 27.93 -20.32 -58.95
N ASP A 14 29.16 -19.89 -59.21
CA ASP A 14 29.98 -19.18 -58.23
C ASP A 14 29.35 -17.82 -57.88
N LYS A 15 28.88 -17.06 -58.90
CA LYS A 15 28.10 -15.82 -58.69
C LYS A 15 26.85 -16.06 -57.83
N LYS A 16 26.06 -17.09 -58.14
CA LYS A 16 24.85 -17.41 -57.36
C LYS A 16 25.16 -17.81 -55.92
N THR A 17 26.27 -18.51 -55.71
CA THR A 17 26.73 -18.92 -54.38
C THR A 17 27.15 -17.70 -53.55
N GLN A 18 27.88 -16.77 -54.16
CA GLN A 18 28.30 -15.53 -53.52
C GLN A 18 27.09 -14.67 -53.09
N GLU A 19 26.10 -14.53 -53.97
CA GLU A 19 24.88 -13.76 -53.71
C GLU A 19 24.04 -14.33 -52.54
N ILE A 20 24.02 -15.66 -52.39
CA ILE A 20 23.35 -16.34 -51.27
C ILE A 20 24.11 -16.11 -49.95
N ILE A 21 25.45 -16.11 -49.98
CA ILE A 21 26.28 -15.85 -48.80
C ILE A 21 26.06 -14.41 -48.31
N ASP A 22 26.05 -13.44 -49.21
CA ASP A 22 25.90 -12.03 -48.88
C ASP A 22 24.52 -11.72 -48.29
N LYS A 23 23.44 -12.29 -48.86
CA LYS A 23 22.08 -12.20 -48.28
C LYS A 23 22.00 -12.77 -46.87
N ASP A 24 22.57 -13.95 -46.64
CA ASP A 24 22.53 -14.61 -45.33
C ASP A 24 23.35 -13.82 -44.28
N LYS A 25 24.40 -13.11 -44.70
CA LYS A 25 25.21 -12.22 -43.86
C LYS A 25 24.43 -10.97 -43.44
N MET A 26 23.68 -10.37 -44.36
CA MET A 26 22.82 -9.22 -44.07
C MET A 26 21.70 -9.58 -43.09
N ASP A 27 20.99 -10.69 -43.31
CA ASP A 27 19.94 -11.18 -42.42
C ASP A 27 20.46 -11.43 -40.99
N LYS A 28 21.69 -11.96 -40.88
CA LYS A 28 22.35 -12.20 -39.59
C LYS A 28 22.66 -10.88 -38.86
N SER A 29 23.15 -9.88 -39.60
CA SER A 29 23.47 -8.56 -39.04
C SER A 29 22.22 -7.78 -38.60
N LEU A 30 21.12 -7.89 -39.36
CA LEU A 30 19.85 -7.24 -39.03
C LEU A 30 19.24 -7.86 -37.78
N ALA A 31 19.26 -9.19 -37.66
CA ALA A 31 18.78 -9.88 -36.47
C ALA A 31 19.61 -9.54 -35.22
N GLU A 32 20.94 -9.46 -35.35
CA GLU A 32 21.83 -9.12 -34.22
C GLU A 32 21.66 -7.67 -33.75
N LYS A 33 21.36 -6.74 -34.66
CA LYS A 33 20.98 -5.36 -34.33
C LYS A 33 19.63 -5.29 -33.62
N ILE A 34 18.64 -6.06 -34.07
CA ILE A 34 17.32 -6.14 -33.41
C ILE A 34 17.46 -6.79 -32.02
N GLU A 35 18.31 -7.81 -31.85
CA GLU A 35 18.60 -8.44 -30.55
C GLU A 35 19.31 -7.47 -29.59
N LYS A 36 20.33 -6.73 -30.05
CA LYS A 36 20.99 -5.68 -29.24
C LYS A 36 20.04 -4.52 -28.91
N GLY A 37 19.17 -4.15 -29.84
CA GLY A 37 18.13 -3.13 -29.62
C GLY A 37 17.10 -3.58 -28.59
N CYS A 38 16.65 -4.83 -28.64
CA CYS A 38 15.72 -5.42 -27.68
C CYS A 38 16.36 -5.59 -26.29
N LEU A 39 17.64 -5.95 -26.20
CA LEU A 39 18.37 -6.02 -24.94
C LEU A 39 18.55 -4.64 -24.30
N LYS A 40 18.84 -3.61 -25.12
CA LYS A 40 18.91 -2.21 -24.66
C LYS A 40 17.56 -1.65 -24.25
N CYS A 41 16.48 -1.98 -24.96
CA CYS A 41 15.11 -1.62 -24.54
C CYS A 41 14.71 -2.35 -23.26
N GLY A 42 15.11 -3.61 -23.09
CA GLY A 42 14.92 -4.36 -21.84
C GLY A 42 15.67 -3.74 -20.66
N CYS A 43 16.91 -3.28 -20.84
CA CYS A 43 17.63 -2.53 -19.81
C CYS A 43 17.09 -1.11 -19.57
N GLY A 44 16.55 -0.44 -20.60
CA GLY A 44 15.93 0.89 -20.44
C GLY A 44 14.59 0.84 -19.72
N LEU A 45 13.75 -0.16 -20.05
CA LEU A 45 12.47 -0.41 -19.38
C LEU A 45 12.66 -1.02 -17.98
N GLY A 46 13.68 -1.86 -17.78
CA GLY A 46 14.03 -2.43 -16.48
C GLY A 46 14.84 -1.52 -15.56
N GLY A 47 15.59 -0.55 -16.08
CA GLY A 47 16.49 0.31 -15.28
C GLY A 47 15.95 1.69 -14.94
N GLY A 48 15.10 2.29 -15.80
CA GLY A 48 14.63 3.68 -15.64
C GLY A 48 13.20 3.83 -15.11
N VAL A 49 12.33 2.84 -15.31
CA VAL A 49 10.91 2.93 -14.93
C VAL A 49 10.69 2.49 -13.48
N LEU A 50 11.45 1.50 -13.00
CA LEU A 50 11.38 1.00 -11.61
C LEU A 50 11.66 2.08 -10.54
N PRO A 51 12.71 2.93 -10.66
CA PRO A 51 13.02 3.93 -9.63
C PRO A 51 11.94 5.02 -9.53
N VAL A 52 11.42 5.47 -10.67
CA VAL A 52 10.42 6.56 -10.72
C VAL A 52 9.06 6.06 -10.23
N TRP A 53 8.65 4.85 -10.60
CA TRP A 53 7.41 4.25 -10.10
C TRP A 53 7.48 3.93 -8.61
N GLY A 54 8.66 3.54 -8.10
CA GLY A 54 8.89 3.33 -6.67
C GLY A 54 8.79 4.62 -5.85
N LEU A 55 9.35 5.73 -6.34
CA LEU A 55 9.31 7.02 -5.65
C LEU A 55 7.91 7.65 -5.67
N VAL A 56 7.25 7.67 -6.83
CA VAL A 56 5.89 8.24 -6.93
C VAL A 56 4.89 7.37 -6.17
N GLY A 57 4.98 6.04 -6.31
CA GLY A 57 4.14 5.11 -5.55
C GLY A 57 4.32 5.25 -4.04
N GLY A 58 5.56 5.40 -3.57
CA GLY A 58 5.89 5.57 -2.15
C GLY A 58 5.31 6.85 -1.54
N LEU A 59 5.43 8.00 -2.21
CA LEU A 59 4.85 9.26 -1.73
C LEU A 59 3.32 9.21 -1.66
N TRP A 60 2.68 8.66 -2.69
CA TRP A 60 1.23 8.49 -2.71
C TRP A 60 0.75 7.57 -1.58
N TYR A 61 1.46 6.47 -1.33
CA TYR A 61 1.13 5.55 -0.23
C TYR A 61 1.30 6.20 1.15
N ALA A 62 2.36 6.99 1.34
CA ALA A 62 2.60 7.71 2.58
C ALA A 62 1.47 8.70 2.88
N THR A 63 1.13 9.58 1.93
CA THR A 63 0.05 10.56 2.09
C THR A 63 -1.31 9.88 2.32
N TRP A 64 -1.59 8.79 1.60
CA TRP A 64 -2.84 8.04 1.78
C TRP A 64 -2.92 7.37 3.15
N SER A 65 -1.82 6.76 3.61
CA SER A 65 -1.75 6.18 4.95
C SER A 65 -1.96 7.23 6.05
N GLN A 66 -1.39 8.42 5.90
CA GLN A 66 -1.61 9.55 6.81
C GLN A 66 -3.07 10.02 6.80
N TYR A 67 -3.69 10.12 5.63
CA TYR A 67 -5.10 10.49 5.52
C TYR A 67 -6.04 9.46 6.21
N VAL A 68 -5.85 8.17 5.93
CA VAL A 68 -6.67 7.10 6.51
C VAL A 68 -6.51 7.04 8.03
N THR A 69 -5.28 7.17 8.53
CA THR A 69 -5.00 7.17 9.98
C THR A 69 -5.61 8.38 10.68
N GLN A 70 -5.51 9.59 10.11
CA GLN A 70 -6.15 10.77 10.68
C GLN A 70 -7.68 10.63 10.74
N LYS A 71 -8.29 10.17 9.65
CA LYS A 71 -9.74 9.96 9.59
C LYS A 71 -10.21 8.90 10.59
N ALA A 72 -9.45 7.82 10.73
CA ALA A 72 -9.74 6.76 11.70
C ALA A 72 -9.65 7.28 13.13
N LEU A 73 -8.60 8.05 13.47
CA LEU A 73 -8.44 8.68 14.78
C LEU A 73 -9.61 9.61 15.11
N GLN A 74 -10.06 10.41 14.14
CA GLN A 74 -11.19 11.33 14.35
C GLN A 74 -12.48 10.56 14.65
N ALA A 75 -12.78 9.52 13.87
CA ALA A 75 -13.94 8.65 14.11
C ALA A 75 -13.85 7.90 15.44
N GLY A 76 -12.64 7.48 15.84
CA GLY A 76 -12.35 6.87 17.13
C GLY A 76 -12.62 7.80 18.30
N ILE A 77 -12.09 9.02 18.23
CA ILE A 77 -12.27 10.07 19.25
C ILE A 77 -13.75 10.42 19.40
N GLU A 78 -14.46 10.64 18.31
CA GLU A 78 -15.89 11.01 18.35
C GLU A 78 -16.73 9.93 19.05
N LYS A 79 -16.57 8.66 18.65
CA LYS A 79 -17.31 7.56 19.26
C LYS A 79 -16.85 7.26 20.70
N GLY A 80 -15.56 7.37 20.97
CA GLY A 80 -15.00 7.19 22.31
C GLY A 80 -15.55 8.23 23.29
N ILE A 81 -15.50 9.51 22.92
CA ILE A 81 -16.06 10.61 23.74
C ILE A 81 -17.56 10.41 23.94
N ALA A 82 -18.31 10.12 22.87
CA ALA A 82 -19.76 9.91 22.98
C ALA A 82 -20.11 8.80 23.99
N THR A 83 -19.36 7.69 23.98
CA THR A 83 -19.53 6.58 24.92
C THR A 83 -19.27 7.03 26.36
N VAL A 84 -18.13 7.69 26.60
CA VAL A 84 -17.77 8.20 27.94
C VAL A 84 -18.82 9.19 28.47
N VAL A 85 -19.27 10.11 27.62
CA VAL A 85 -20.32 11.09 27.93
C VAL A 85 -21.63 10.41 28.31
N THR A 86 -22.03 9.36 27.58
CA THR A 86 -23.28 8.65 27.89
C THR A 86 -23.22 7.93 29.24
N GLN A 87 -22.10 7.29 29.56
CA GLN A 87 -21.95 6.56 30.82
C GLN A 87 -21.77 7.48 32.04
N LEU A 88 -21.11 8.62 31.85
CA LEU A 88 -20.92 9.60 32.92
C LEU A 88 -22.11 10.54 33.08
N LYS A 89 -23.18 10.42 32.28
CA LYS A 89 -24.36 11.28 32.39
C LYS A 89 -25.03 11.21 33.77
N GLU A 90 -25.14 10.01 34.34
CA GLU A 90 -25.67 9.83 35.69
C GLU A 90 -24.80 10.51 36.75
N VAL A 91 -23.48 10.37 36.62
CA VAL A 91 -22.52 11.02 37.50
C VAL A 91 -22.62 12.53 37.34
N ALA A 92 -22.68 13.04 36.12
CA ALA A 92 -22.77 14.47 35.82
C ALA A 92 -24.01 15.13 36.45
N ASN A 93 -25.14 14.44 36.51
CA ASN A 93 -26.37 14.96 37.12
C ASN A 93 -26.21 15.29 38.60
N GLU A 94 -25.37 14.55 39.33
CA GLU A 94 -25.09 14.82 40.75
C GLU A 94 -24.32 16.16 40.92
N PHE A 95 -23.48 16.52 39.94
CA PHE A 95 -22.63 17.73 39.96
C PHE A 95 -23.36 19.01 39.51
N VAL A 96 -24.59 18.88 39.00
CA VAL A 96 -25.46 20.02 38.68
C VAL A 96 -25.70 20.90 39.92
N SER A 97 -25.79 20.27 41.10
CA SER A 97 -25.98 20.95 42.39
C SER A 97 -24.90 21.99 42.71
N ILE A 98 -23.67 21.79 42.22
CA ILE A 98 -22.53 22.69 42.40
C ILE A 98 -22.17 23.46 41.12
N LYS A 99 -23.06 23.45 40.12
CA LYS A 99 -22.90 24.11 38.82
C LYS A 99 -21.65 23.67 38.04
N ILE A 100 -21.20 22.43 38.23
CA ILE A 100 -20.10 21.84 37.46
C ILE A 100 -20.68 20.93 36.37
N ASP A 101 -20.21 21.14 35.14
CA ASP A 101 -20.58 20.32 33.99
C ASP A 101 -19.41 19.40 33.62
N ILE A 102 -19.41 18.19 34.17
CA ILE A 102 -18.36 17.17 33.92
C ILE A 102 -18.32 16.79 32.44
N LEU A 103 -19.45 16.84 31.74
CA LEU A 103 -19.52 16.43 30.33
C LEU A 103 -18.66 17.35 29.45
N LYS A 104 -18.57 18.64 29.78
CA LYS A 104 -17.71 19.61 29.09
C LYS A 104 -16.22 19.42 29.36
N MET A 105 -15.86 18.69 30.41
CA MET A 105 -14.46 18.39 30.75
C MET A 105 -13.92 17.19 29.94
N ILE A 106 -14.80 16.42 29.29
CA ILE A 106 -14.43 15.29 28.45
C ILE A 106 -14.06 15.82 27.05
N ASN A 107 -12.79 15.66 26.69
CA ASN A 107 -12.24 16.04 25.39
C ASN A 107 -11.37 14.91 24.84
N ALA A 108 -10.73 15.13 23.68
CA ALA A 108 -9.88 14.14 23.01
C ALA A 108 -8.67 13.65 23.83
N GLU A 109 -8.26 14.39 24.87
CA GLU A 109 -7.11 14.07 25.72
C GLU A 109 -7.55 13.41 27.03
N THR A 110 -8.65 13.87 27.62
CA THR A 110 -9.14 13.40 28.92
C THR A 110 -9.96 12.11 28.82
N TYR A 111 -10.66 11.85 27.71
CA TYR A 111 -11.47 10.63 27.56
C TYR A 111 -10.65 9.33 27.57
N ARG A 112 -9.34 9.41 27.28
CA ARG A 112 -8.42 8.26 27.27
C ARG A 112 -7.76 8.01 28.61
N SER A 113 -7.87 8.94 29.55
CA SER A 113 -7.13 8.89 30.81
C SER A 113 -8.06 9.10 32.01
N ALA A 114 -8.49 7.99 32.59
CA ALA A 114 -9.35 7.99 33.77
C ALA A 114 -8.77 8.82 34.92
N GLN A 115 -7.44 8.78 35.10
CA GLN A 115 -6.75 9.57 36.13
C GLN A 115 -6.85 11.07 35.88
N SER A 116 -6.60 11.55 34.66
CA SER A 116 -6.69 12.98 34.33
C SER A 116 -8.13 13.49 34.49
N LEU A 117 -9.10 12.71 34.05
CA LEU A 117 -10.51 13.05 34.20
C LEU A 117 -10.92 13.07 35.69
N THR A 118 -10.50 12.09 36.48
CA THR A 118 -10.80 12.04 37.92
C THR A 118 -10.19 13.22 38.68
N THR A 119 -8.92 13.55 38.39
CA THR A 119 -8.21 14.67 39.02
C THR A 119 -8.83 16.03 38.63
N SER A 120 -9.14 16.23 37.35
CA SER A 120 -9.76 17.48 36.89
C SER A 120 -11.15 17.69 37.52
N ILE A 121 -11.99 16.65 37.58
CA ILE A 121 -13.27 16.70 38.29
C ILE A 121 -13.05 17.05 39.77
N TYR A 122 -12.06 16.44 40.41
CA TYR A 122 -11.75 16.69 41.81
C TYR A 122 -11.33 18.14 42.08
N GLU A 123 -10.41 18.69 41.27
CA GLU A 123 -9.96 20.08 41.41
C GLU A 123 -11.11 21.08 41.21
N ALA A 124 -11.96 20.84 40.20
CA ALA A 124 -13.13 21.67 39.95
C ALA A 124 -14.11 21.61 41.14
N THR A 125 -14.32 20.41 41.68
CA THR A 125 -15.19 20.19 42.84
C THR A 125 -14.64 20.88 44.09
N GLN A 126 -13.34 20.76 44.37
CA GLN A 126 -12.72 21.44 45.51
C GLN A 126 -12.86 22.97 45.44
N LYS A 127 -12.70 23.55 44.24
CA LYS A 127 -12.93 24.99 44.04
C LYS A 127 -14.38 25.38 44.28
N ALA A 128 -15.34 24.58 43.80
CA ALA A 128 -16.77 24.85 43.97
C ALA A 128 -17.27 24.62 45.41
N CYS A 129 -16.63 23.72 46.14
CA CYS A 129 -16.96 23.38 47.53
C CYS A 129 -16.25 24.27 48.57
N ALA A 130 -15.48 25.29 48.14
CA ALA A 130 -14.81 26.23 49.04
C ALA A 130 -15.84 27.11 49.78
N GLY A 131 -15.64 27.30 51.10
CA GLY A 131 -16.49 28.14 51.96
C GLY A 131 -17.73 27.42 52.50
N ASN A 132 -18.77 28.18 52.86
CA ASN A 132 -20.00 27.66 53.52
C ASN A 132 -20.86 26.73 52.63
N ILE A 133 -20.51 26.57 51.33
CA ILE A 133 -21.18 25.68 50.37
C ILE A 133 -20.90 24.20 50.72
N SER A 134 -19.79 23.92 51.40
CA SER A 134 -19.39 22.58 51.87
C SER A 134 -20.46 21.90 52.75
N GLN A 135 -21.28 22.67 53.46
CA GLN A 135 -22.33 22.14 54.34
C GLN A 135 -23.69 21.98 53.66
N THR A 136 -23.88 22.57 52.48
CA THR A 136 -25.20 22.66 51.81
C THR A 136 -25.30 21.71 50.62
N ALA A 137 -24.20 21.42 49.92
CA ALA A 137 -24.20 20.54 48.77
C ALA A 137 -23.78 19.10 49.17
N PRO A 138 -24.65 18.09 48.98
CA PRO A 138 -24.35 16.71 49.39
C PRO A 138 -23.13 16.12 48.67
N ILE A 139 -22.77 16.65 47.50
CA ILE A 139 -21.61 16.21 46.75
C ILE A 139 -20.27 16.63 47.39
N CYS A 140 -20.23 17.79 48.06
CA CYS A 140 -19.06 18.29 48.77
C CYS A 140 -18.75 17.48 50.03
N VAL A 141 -19.78 16.84 50.61
CA VAL A 141 -19.64 15.93 51.76
C VAL A 141 -19.29 14.51 51.29
N ARG A 142 -19.72 14.12 50.09
CA ARG A 142 -19.46 12.79 49.48
C ARG A 142 -18.05 12.68 48.89
N THR A 143 -17.35 13.80 48.67
CA THR A 143 -15.96 13.81 48.15
C THR A 143 -14.94 13.54 49.25
N GLY A 144 -14.47 12.30 49.33
CA GLY A 144 -13.16 11.97 49.91
C GLY A 144 -12.91 12.46 51.34
N LEU A 145 -13.77 12.09 52.29
CA LEU A 145 -13.41 12.16 53.71
C LEU A 145 -12.50 10.97 54.06
N ARG A 146 -11.32 11.26 54.61
CA ARG A 146 -10.42 10.29 55.29
C ARG A 146 -9.95 9.10 54.43
N GLY A 147 -9.35 9.35 53.26
CA GLY A 147 -8.56 8.34 52.53
C GLY A 147 -9.36 7.28 51.77
N THR A 148 -10.66 7.47 51.57
CA THR A 148 -11.49 6.61 50.71
C THR A 148 -11.42 7.06 49.24
N PRO A 149 -11.41 6.13 48.26
CA PRO A 149 -11.47 6.47 46.83
C PRO A 149 -12.75 7.25 46.50
N PHE A 150 -12.69 8.18 45.54
CA PHE A 150 -13.88 8.91 45.08
C PHE A 150 -14.97 7.94 44.62
N TRP A 151 -16.21 8.15 45.06
CA TRP A 151 -17.34 7.25 44.73
C TRP A 151 -17.58 7.10 43.21
N TYR A 152 -17.19 8.10 42.42
CA TYR A 152 -17.31 8.10 40.96
C TYR A 152 -16.07 7.56 40.24
N SER A 153 -14.97 7.26 40.95
CA SER A 153 -13.70 6.85 40.34
C SER A 153 -13.79 5.55 39.56
N GLU A 154 -14.51 4.56 40.10
CA GLU A 154 -14.75 3.28 39.45
C GLU A 154 -15.58 3.46 38.17
N LYS A 155 -16.70 4.21 38.25
CA LYS A 155 -17.51 4.54 37.07
C LYS A 155 -16.72 5.31 36.00
N VAL A 156 -15.86 6.25 36.39
CA VAL A 156 -14.97 6.97 35.45
C VAL A 156 -13.98 6.03 34.80
N LEU A 157 -13.42 5.09 35.56
CA LEU A 157 -12.47 4.11 35.07
C LEU A 157 -13.12 3.17 34.05
N ASP A 158 -14.29 2.64 34.36
CA ASP A 158 -15.04 1.77 33.46
C ASP A 158 -15.51 2.51 32.20
N ALA A 159 -16.02 3.73 32.34
CA ALA A 159 -16.40 4.56 31.20
C ALA A 159 -15.23 4.87 30.28
N THR A 160 -14.07 5.18 30.85
CA THR A 160 -12.85 5.40 30.07
C THR A 160 -12.40 4.12 29.37
N ARG A 161 -12.43 2.97 30.05
CA ARG A 161 -12.09 1.67 29.44
C ARG A 161 -13.00 1.34 28.26
N GLU A 162 -14.31 1.48 28.45
CA GLU A 162 -15.28 1.21 27.40
C GLU A 162 -15.12 2.20 26.24
N GLY A 163 -14.98 3.49 26.53
CA GLY A 163 -14.70 4.54 25.55
C GLY A 163 -13.44 4.26 24.71
N ILE A 164 -12.36 3.79 25.33
CA ILE A 164 -11.14 3.38 24.62
C ILE A 164 -11.39 2.15 23.74
N SER A 165 -12.14 1.18 24.24
CA SER A 165 -12.47 -0.04 23.47
C SER A 165 -13.32 0.29 22.24
N VAL A 166 -14.32 1.15 22.39
CA VAL A 166 -15.18 1.63 21.32
C VAL A 166 -14.39 2.48 20.34
N ALA A 167 -13.51 3.38 20.82
CA ALA A 167 -12.62 4.17 19.96
C ALA A 167 -11.73 3.27 19.07
N LYS A 168 -11.09 2.25 19.65
CA LYS A 168 -10.28 1.28 18.88
C LYS A 168 -11.12 0.51 17.85
N SER A 169 -12.33 0.11 18.22
CA SER A 169 -13.24 -0.58 17.30
C SER A 169 -13.65 0.32 16.13
N ALA A 170 -13.89 1.60 16.41
CA ALA A 170 -14.26 2.62 15.44
C ALA A 170 -13.11 2.98 14.49
N GLU A 171 -11.88 3.12 15.03
CA GLU A 171 -10.66 3.28 14.25
C GLU A 171 -10.49 2.12 13.26
N LYS A 172 -10.62 0.88 13.74
CA LYS A 172 -10.53 -0.33 12.89
C LYS A 172 -11.63 -0.35 11.83
N ALA A 173 -12.86 0.03 12.18
CA ALA A 173 -13.98 0.11 11.23
C ALA A 173 -13.74 1.19 10.16
N ALA A 174 -13.20 2.34 10.52
CA ALA A 174 -12.88 3.41 9.58
C ALA A 174 -11.75 3.00 8.62
N ILE A 175 -10.70 2.36 9.13
CA ILE A 175 -9.59 1.84 8.30
C ILE A 175 -10.10 0.77 7.32
N THR A 176 -10.92 -0.17 7.79
CA THR A 176 -11.47 -1.23 6.93
C THR A 176 -12.41 -0.66 5.86
N ALA A 177 -13.22 0.35 6.18
CA ALA A 177 -14.07 1.02 5.20
C ALA A 177 -13.29 1.73 4.09
N GLU A 178 -12.17 2.39 4.42
CA GLU A 178 -11.31 3.01 3.40
C GLU A 178 -10.53 1.97 2.59
N ASN A 179 -10.05 0.89 3.21
CA ASN A 179 -9.39 -0.21 2.50
C ASN A 179 -10.35 -0.95 1.55
N ALA A 180 -11.63 -1.08 1.91
CA ALA A 180 -12.65 -1.69 1.06
C ALA A 180 -12.88 -0.92 -0.25
N LYS A 181 -12.73 0.42 -0.24
CA LYS A 181 -12.77 1.21 -1.48
C LYS A 181 -11.56 0.93 -2.38
N SER A 182 -10.42 0.65 -1.76
CA SER A 182 -9.18 0.33 -2.49
C SER A 182 -9.24 -1.04 -3.17
N THR A 183 -10.09 -1.98 -2.72
CA THR A 183 -10.23 -3.32 -3.30
C THR A 183 -10.57 -3.30 -4.80
N TYR A 184 -11.32 -2.29 -5.24
CA TYR A 184 -11.60 -2.06 -6.67
C TYR A 184 -10.34 -1.74 -7.48
N LEU A 185 -9.41 -0.97 -6.89
CA LEU A 185 -8.13 -0.61 -7.53
C LEU A 185 -7.19 -1.81 -7.61
N PHE A 186 -7.19 -2.69 -6.60
CA PHE A 186 -6.38 -3.92 -6.64
C PHE A 186 -6.81 -4.86 -7.79
N SER A 187 -8.11 -4.89 -8.12
CA SER A 187 -8.59 -5.63 -9.30
C SER A 187 -7.98 -5.09 -10.59
N ALA A 188 -8.01 -3.77 -10.78
CA ALA A 188 -7.42 -3.10 -11.94
C ALA A 188 -5.90 -3.31 -12.04
N ILE A 189 -5.18 -3.25 -10.91
CA ILE A 189 -3.74 -3.52 -10.84
C ILE A 189 -3.45 -4.99 -11.21
N GLY A 190 -4.28 -5.92 -10.71
CA GLY A 190 -4.16 -7.34 -11.03
C GLY A 190 -4.27 -7.62 -12.54
N TYR A 191 -5.25 -7.00 -13.22
CA TYR A 191 -5.40 -7.14 -14.67
C TYR A 191 -4.22 -6.53 -15.45
N SER A 192 -3.68 -5.40 -14.99
CA SER A 192 -2.49 -4.78 -15.60
C SER A 192 -1.26 -5.70 -15.50
N VAL A 193 -1.00 -6.28 -14.32
CA VAL A 193 0.11 -7.23 -14.11
C VAL A 193 -0.09 -8.50 -14.95
N LEU A 194 -1.31 -9.04 -14.99
CA LEU A 194 -1.63 -10.22 -15.80
C LEU A 194 -1.40 -9.94 -17.30
N ALA A 195 -1.78 -8.76 -17.79
CA ALA A 195 -1.54 -8.35 -19.17
C ALA A 195 -0.04 -8.25 -19.50
N ILE A 196 0.77 -7.67 -18.60
CA ILE A 196 2.23 -7.60 -18.77
C ILE A 196 2.85 -9.01 -18.82
N LEU A 197 2.42 -9.92 -17.94
CA LEU A 197 2.90 -11.30 -17.93
C LEU A 197 2.56 -12.05 -19.23
N ILE A 198 1.36 -11.84 -19.78
CA ILE A 198 0.95 -12.41 -21.08
C ILE A 198 1.85 -11.89 -22.20
N ILE A 199 2.11 -10.57 -22.26
CA ILE A 199 2.99 -9.97 -23.28
C ILE A 199 4.41 -10.54 -23.18
N VAL A 200 4.96 -10.66 -21.97
CA VAL A 200 6.30 -11.23 -21.73
C VAL A 200 6.34 -12.70 -22.14
N LEU A 201 5.32 -13.49 -21.81
CA LEU A 201 5.22 -14.90 -22.23
C LEU A 201 5.20 -15.04 -23.76
N VAL A 202 4.39 -14.24 -24.45
CA VAL A 202 4.32 -14.24 -25.93
C VAL A 202 5.68 -13.88 -26.52
N MET A 203 6.36 -12.86 -25.99
CA MET A 203 7.72 -12.48 -26.42
C MET A 203 8.73 -13.61 -26.23
N ILE A 204 8.67 -14.33 -25.10
CA ILE A 204 9.52 -15.50 -24.83
C ILE A 204 9.24 -16.64 -25.82
N ILE A 205 7.97 -16.95 -26.09
CA ILE A 205 7.58 -18.00 -27.04
C ILE A 205 8.10 -17.67 -28.44
N ILE A 206 7.85 -16.45 -28.93
CA ILE A 206 8.35 -15.99 -30.24
C ILE A 206 9.87 -16.06 -30.30
N TYR A 207 10.55 -15.59 -29.24
CA TYR A 207 12.01 -15.64 -29.13
C TYR A 207 12.55 -17.08 -29.21
N LEU A 208 11.96 -18.02 -28.46
CA LEU A 208 12.36 -19.43 -28.45
C LEU A 208 12.15 -20.08 -29.82
N VAL A 209 11.03 -19.81 -30.50
CA VAL A 209 10.76 -20.31 -31.85
C VAL A 209 11.80 -19.78 -32.85
N LEU A 210 12.09 -18.47 -32.83
CA LEU A 210 13.09 -17.86 -33.71
C LEU A 210 14.50 -18.40 -33.44
N ARG A 211 14.87 -18.58 -32.17
CA ARG A 211 16.17 -19.16 -31.78
C ARG A 211 16.30 -20.60 -32.22
N TYR A 212 15.24 -21.39 -32.07
CA TYR A 212 15.22 -22.79 -32.51
C TYR A 212 15.37 -22.91 -34.03
N ARG A 213 14.64 -22.10 -34.81
CA ARG A 213 14.77 -22.07 -36.28
C ARG A 213 16.20 -21.72 -36.72
N ARG A 214 16.85 -20.75 -36.07
CA ARG A 214 18.24 -20.36 -36.35
C ARG A 214 19.22 -21.51 -36.12
N LYS A 215 19.15 -22.19 -34.96
CA LYS A 215 19.99 -23.36 -34.67
C LYS A 215 19.82 -24.48 -35.70
N LYS A 216 18.58 -24.80 -36.07
CA LYS A 216 18.30 -25.85 -37.07
C LYS A 216 18.86 -25.51 -38.46
N LYS A 217 18.74 -24.25 -38.90
CA LYS A 217 19.31 -23.79 -40.20
C LYS A 217 20.84 -23.91 -40.20
N MET A 218 21.51 -23.54 -39.10
CA MET A 218 22.97 -23.64 -38.97
C MET A 218 23.47 -25.10 -38.98
N ASN A 219 22.79 -25.99 -38.25
CA ASN A 219 23.15 -27.41 -38.20
C ASN A 219 23.03 -28.08 -39.57
N LYS A 220 21.96 -27.77 -40.33
CA LYS A 220 21.80 -28.26 -41.71
C LYS A 220 22.93 -27.75 -42.61
N LYS A 221 23.27 -26.46 -42.55
CA LYS A 221 24.37 -25.89 -43.35
C LYS A 221 25.71 -26.57 -43.07
N ALA A 222 26.01 -26.83 -41.80
CA ALA A 222 27.24 -27.53 -41.41
C ALA A 222 27.35 -28.96 -41.98
N GLN A 223 26.22 -29.67 -42.09
CA GLN A 223 26.17 -30.99 -42.72
C GLN A 223 26.41 -30.90 -44.24
N TYR A 224 25.77 -29.96 -44.95
CA TYR A 224 25.98 -29.80 -46.39
C TYR A 224 27.41 -29.36 -46.74
N THR A 225 28.04 -28.50 -45.93
CA THR A 225 29.45 -28.12 -46.16
C THR A 225 30.41 -29.29 -45.96
N LYS A 226 30.10 -30.24 -45.06
CA LYS A 226 30.92 -31.45 -44.89
C LYS A 226 30.81 -32.37 -46.11
N LEU A 227 29.61 -32.54 -46.66
CA LEU A 227 29.37 -33.39 -47.84
C LEU A 227 29.97 -32.82 -49.14
N LEU A 228 30.13 -31.49 -49.24
CA LEU A 228 30.67 -30.83 -50.43
C LEU A 228 32.20 -30.78 -50.47
N ASN A 229 32.86 -30.98 -49.32
CA ASN A 229 34.31 -30.98 -49.18
C ASN A 229 34.92 -32.39 -49.18
N GLN A 230 34.09 -33.43 -49.30
CA GLN A 230 34.49 -34.79 -49.69
C GLN A 230 34.41 -34.92 -51.21
#